data_AF-A0A2N2MQD5-F1
#
_entry.id   AF-A0A2N2MQD5-F1
#
_cell.length_a   1.000
_cell.length_b   1.000
_cell.length_c   1.000
_cell.angle_alpha   90.00
_cell.angle_beta   90.00
_cell.angle_gamma   90.00
#
_symmetry.space_group_name_H-M   'P 1'
#
loop_
_entity.id
_entity.type
_entity.pdbx_description
1 polymer ?
#
loop_
_entity_poly.entity_id
_entity_poly.type
_entity_poly.pdbx_seq_one_letter_code
_entity_poly.pdbx_strand_id
1 'polypeptide(L)'
;MRESIRKCFYMLAVLSILFGIASPGVMAYHTDNNFTYEIVGGGVSVTEYSGYSKDVVIPDILGGRKVIAIGDSAFSYRDDLT
;
A
#
# COMPACT_ATOMS: atom_id res chain seq x y z
N MET A 1 -10.26 -17.17 6.80
CA MET A 1 -10.00 -16.67 8.17
C MET A 1 -8.96 -15.54 8.20
N ARG A 2 -7.80 -15.65 7.52
CA ARG A 2 -6.78 -14.58 7.44
C ARG A 2 -7.25 -13.30 6.72
N GLU A 3 -8.08 -13.42 5.69
CA GLU A 3 -8.71 -12.30 4.97
C GLU A 3 -9.74 -11.54 5.82
N SER A 4 -10.44 -12.23 6.73
CA SER A 4 -11.44 -11.62 7.61
C SER A 4 -10.80 -10.78 8.71
N ILE A 5 -9.58 -11.12 9.14
CA ILE A 5 -8.84 -10.38 10.18
C ILE A 5 -8.21 -9.12 9.59
N ARG A 6 -7.68 -9.20 8.35
CA ARG A 6 -7.14 -8.04 7.62
C ARG A 6 -8.24 -7.06 7.23
N LYS A 7 -9.37 -7.56 6.71
CA LYS A 7 -10.55 -6.72 6.44
C LYS A 7 -11.15 -6.14 7.72
N CYS A 8 -11.21 -6.88 8.83
CA CYS A 8 -11.65 -6.30 10.11
C CYS A 8 -10.68 -5.24 10.63
N PHE A 9 -9.36 -5.41 10.51
CA PHE A 9 -8.40 -4.37 10.95
C PHE A 9 -8.45 -3.12 10.07
N TYR A 10 -8.52 -3.29 8.75
CA TYR A 10 -8.71 -2.18 7.80
C TYR A 10 -10.10 -1.54 7.94
N MET A 11 -11.16 -2.30 8.19
CA MET A 11 -12.51 -1.79 8.39
C MET A 11 -12.68 -1.13 9.78
N LEU A 12 -12.04 -1.64 10.84
CA LEU A 12 -11.98 -1.02 12.18
C LEU A 12 -11.15 0.28 12.16
N ALA A 13 -10.07 0.32 11.37
CA ALA A 13 -9.26 1.52 11.18
C ALA A 13 -9.96 2.59 10.31
N VAL A 14 -10.85 2.20 9.40
CA VAL A 14 -11.67 3.15 8.60
C VAL A 14 -12.92 3.60 9.36
N LEU A 15 -13.44 2.77 10.27
CA LEU A 15 -14.58 3.12 11.13
C LEU A 15 -14.21 4.18 12.19
N SER A 16 -12.95 4.25 12.63
CA SER A 16 -12.45 5.33 13.49
C SER A 16 -12.21 6.66 12.75
N ILE A 17 -12.17 6.67 11.40
CA ILE A 17 -12.07 7.90 10.60
C ILE A 17 -13.38 8.71 10.64
N LEU A 18 -14.53 8.07 10.92
CA LEU A 18 -15.78 8.77 11.22
C LEU A 18 -15.76 9.53 12.57
N PHE A 19 -14.74 9.30 13.40
CA PHE A 19 -14.53 9.96 14.69
C PHE A 19 -13.38 11.00 14.66
N GLY A 20 -13.19 11.67 13.52
CA GLY A 20 -12.66 13.03 13.50
C GLY A 20 -11.21 13.21 13.96
N ILE A 21 -10.27 12.38 13.54
CA ILE A 21 -8.85 12.75 13.60
C ILE A 21 -8.42 13.42 12.29
N ALA A 22 -8.58 14.74 12.23
CA ALA A 22 -7.77 15.54 11.31
C ALA A 22 -6.36 15.62 11.90
N SER A 23 -5.57 14.56 11.78
CA SER A 23 -4.14 14.65 12.11
C SER A 23 -3.43 15.35 10.94
N PRO A 24 -2.80 16.53 11.17
CA PRO A 24 -1.93 17.12 10.17
C PRO A 24 -0.75 16.17 9.97
N GLY A 25 -0.79 15.37 8.90
CA GLY A 25 0.26 14.39 8.58
C GLY A 25 -0.21 13.03 8.05
N VAL A 26 -1.51 12.79 7.80
CA VAL A 26 -1.91 11.60 7.03
C VAL A 26 -1.40 11.77 5.60
N MET A 27 -0.23 11.21 5.31
CA MET A 27 0.19 10.91 3.95
C MET A 27 -0.90 10.03 3.35
N ALA A 28 -1.60 10.53 2.34
CA ALA A 28 -2.62 9.76 1.64
C ALA A 28 -1.91 8.65 0.87
N TYR A 29 -1.89 7.44 1.43
CA TYR A 29 -1.42 6.25 0.74
C TYR A 29 -2.49 5.79 -0.23
N HIS A 30 -2.08 5.43 -1.43
CA HIS A 30 -2.93 4.85 -2.44
C HIS A 30 -2.65 3.36 -2.54
N THR A 31 -3.67 2.55 -2.84
CA THR A 31 -3.50 1.10 -3.00
C THR A 31 -4.11 0.63 -4.31
N ASP A 32 -3.36 -0.16 -5.07
CA ASP A 32 -3.81 -0.78 -6.33
C ASP A 32 -3.05 -2.10 -6.56
N ASN A 33 -3.77 -3.16 -6.96
CA ASN A 33 -3.20 -4.49 -7.19
C ASN A 33 -2.27 -5.02 -6.07
N ASN A 34 -2.65 -4.78 -4.81
CA ASN A 34 -1.88 -5.09 -3.60
C ASN A 34 -0.60 -4.24 -3.40
N PHE A 35 -0.35 -3.22 -4.20
CA PHE A 35 0.73 -2.27 -3.98
C PHE A 35 0.18 -1.03 -3.29
N THR A 36 0.77 -0.68 -2.15
CA THR A 36 0.62 0.64 -1.55
C THR A 36 1.68 1.56 -2.14
N TYR A 37 1.28 2.77 -2.53
CA TYR A 37 2.15 3.74 -3.18
C TYR A 37 1.82 5.18 -2.77
N GLU A 38 2.81 6.04 -2.97
CA GLU A 38 2.72 7.49 -2.79
C GLU A 38 3.01 8.21 -4.12
N ILE A 39 2.43 9.39 -4.30
CA ILE A 39 2.70 10.21 -5.49
C ILE A 39 3.96 11.04 -5.24
N VAL A 40 4.99 10.86 -6.06
CA VAL A 40 6.26 11.59 -5.96
C VAL A 40 6.75 12.04 -7.33
N GLY A 41 7.33 13.24 -7.42
CA GLY A 41 8.16 13.65 -8.57
C GLY A 41 7.57 13.45 -9.97
N GLY A 42 6.24 13.45 -10.13
CA GLY A 42 5.57 13.22 -11.42
C GLY A 42 5.15 11.76 -11.71
N GLY A 43 5.44 10.82 -10.82
CA GLY A 43 5.01 9.42 -10.88
C GLY A 43 4.53 8.93 -9.52
N VAL A 44 4.81 7.67 -9.21
CA VAL A 44 4.56 7.07 -7.91
C VAL A 44 5.76 6.27 -7.41
N SER A 45 5.88 6.20 -6.08
CA SER A 45 6.82 5.33 -5.37
C SER A 45 6.05 4.23 -4.67
N VAL A 46 6.40 2.97 -4.91
CA VAL A 46 5.81 1.83 -4.19
C VAL A 46 6.39 1.80 -2.79
N THR A 47 5.54 1.85 -1.77
CA THR A 47 5.97 1.87 -0.36
C THR A 47 5.71 0.55 0.37
N GLU A 48 4.84 -0.30 -0.16
CA GLU A 48 4.55 -1.62 0.38
C GLU A 48 3.95 -2.53 -0.71
N TYR A 49 4.36 -3.79 -0.74
CA TYR A 49 3.60 -4.85 -1.39
C TYR A 49 2.87 -5.69 -0.35
N SER A 50 1.57 -5.87 -0.55
CA SER A 50 0.67 -6.59 0.36
C SER A 50 0.22 -7.97 -0.15
N GLY A 51 0.56 -8.34 -1.39
CA GLY A 51 0.05 -9.53 -2.07
C GLY A 51 0.73 -10.85 -1.70
N TYR A 52 0.10 -11.97 -2.03
CA TYR A 52 0.56 -13.32 -1.63
C TYR A 52 1.39 -14.05 -2.68
N SER A 53 1.65 -13.40 -3.83
CA SER A 53 2.44 -14.03 -4.89
C SER A 53 3.90 -14.06 -4.49
N LYS A 54 4.56 -15.20 -4.70
CA LYS A 54 6.00 -15.33 -4.51
C LYS A 54 6.81 -14.69 -5.64
N ASP A 55 6.21 -14.66 -6.82
CA ASP A 55 6.76 -14.00 -8.00
C ASP A 55 5.98 -12.69 -8.20
N VAL A 56 6.66 -11.56 -7.98
CA VAL A 56 6.05 -10.24 -7.96
C VAL A 56 6.56 -9.43 -9.13
N VAL A 57 5.66 -9.16 -10.07
CA VAL A 57 5.90 -8.21 -11.15
C VAL A 57 5.42 -6.83 -10.70
N ILE A 58 6.34 -5.86 -10.67
CA ILE A 58 6.00 -4.46 -10.42
C ILE A 58 5.27 -3.89 -11.64
N PRO A 59 4.04 -3.36 -11.49
CA PRO A 59 3.33 -2.72 -12.60
C PRO A 59 4.07 -1.45 -13.07
N ASP A 60 4.03 -1.16 -14.37
CA ASP A 60 4.57 0.11 -14.90
C ASP A 60 3.70 1.31 -14.50
N ILE A 61 2.39 1.07 -14.28
CA ILE A 61 1.40 2.08 -13.93
C ILE A 61 0.62 1.65 -12.67
N LEU A 62 0.51 2.55 -11.70
CA LEU A 62 -0.38 2.43 -10.54
C LEU A 62 -1.18 3.74 -10.39
N GLY A 63 -2.49 3.64 -10.22
CA GLY A 63 -3.36 4.82 -10.11
C GLY A 63 -3.31 5.76 -11.33
N GLY A 64 -3.05 5.21 -12.52
CA GLY A 64 -2.91 5.97 -13.76
C GLY A 64 -1.59 6.75 -13.90
N ARG A 65 -0.62 6.54 -13.00
CA ARG A 65 0.70 7.19 -13.02
C ARG A 65 1.82 6.16 -13.09
N LYS A 66 2.95 6.56 -13.68
CA LYS A 66 4.12 5.69 -13.83
C LYS A 66 4.79 5.40 -12.49
N VAL A 67 5.14 4.14 -12.26
CA VAL A 67 6.02 3.74 -11.15
C VAL A 67 7.44 4.17 -11.49
N ILE A 68 8.02 5.02 -10.63
CA ILE A 68 9.36 5.59 -10.84
C ILE A 68 10.32 5.29 -9.70
N ALA A 69 9.82 4.77 -8.58
CA ALA A 69 10.62 4.42 -7.43
C ALA A 69 10.01 3.24 -6.66
N ILE A 70 10.87 2.52 -5.96
CA ILE A 70 10.52 1.50 -4.98
C ILE A 70 11.15 1.95 -3.67
N GLY A 71 10.35 2.14 -2.63
CA GLY A 71 10.83 2.52 -1.31
C GLY A 71 11.62 1.39 -0.66
N ASP A 72 12.62 1.74 0.15
CA ASP A 72 13.51 0.78 0.82
C ASP A 72 12.78 -0.32 1.60
N SER A 73 11.62 0.01 2.19
CA SER A 73 10.81 -0.91 3.00
C SER A 73 9.67 -1.58 2.23
N ALA A 74 9.57 -1.42 0.91
CA ALA A 74 8.43 -1.93 0.13
C ALA A 74 8.21 -3.44 0.27
N PHE A 75 9.27 -4.19 0.58
CA PHE A 75 9.26 -5.66 0.70
C PHE A 75 9.87 -6.17 2.01
N SER A 76 10.13 -5.30 3.00
CA SER A 76 10.89 -5.68 4.21
C SER A 76 10.22 -6.77 5.06
N TYR A 77 8.89 -6.89 5.00
CA TYR A 77 8.10 -7.89 5.71
C TYR A 77 7.65 -9.07 4.83
N ARG A 78 8.33 -9.29 3.70
CA ARG A 78 8.03 -10.38 2.76
C ARG A 78 9.07 -11.48 2.89
N ASP A 79 8.87 -12.33 3.88
CA ASP A 79 9.67 -13.54 4.13
C ASP A 79 9.33 -14.70 3.16
N ASP A 80 8.26 -14.55 2.39
CA ASP A 80 7.76 -15.52 1.42
C ASP A 80 8.24 -15.28 -0.03
N LEU A 81 8.90 -14.15 -0.28
CA LEU A 81 9.58 -13.84 -1.54
C LEU A 81 10.99 -14.43 -1.53
N THR A 82 11.37 -15.08 -2.63
CA THR A 82 12.66 -15.77 -2.80
C THR A 82 13.34 -15.36 -4.08
#